data_AF-A0A1W9SVX4-F1
#
_entry.id   AF-A0A1W9SVX4-F1
#
_cell.length_a   1.000
_cell.length_b   1.000
_cell.length_c   1.000
_cell.angle_alpha   90.00
_cell.angle_beta   90.00
_cell.angle_gamma   90.00
#
_symmetry.space_group_name_H-M   'P 1'
#
loop_
_entity.id
_entity.type
_entity.pdbx_description
1 polymer ?
#
loop_
_entity_poly.entity_id
_entity_poly.type
_entity_poly.pdbx_seq_one_letter_code
_entity_poly.pdbx_strand_id
1 'polypeptide(L)' 'MSKQDEVKKRIEYWERNRRKWYNFYFFMGIGINFLLYFTKPWGFDPSGSILWGSFYGIAIPLITMFLGAYIHEKILGL' A
#
# COMPACT_ATOMS: atom_id res chain seq x y z
N MET A 1 -29.85 -13.97 2.84
CA MET A 1 -29.17 -12.72 2.43
C MET A 1 -28.79 -12.89 0.97
N SER A 2 -29.16 -11.96 0.08
CA SER A 2 -28.83 -12.12 -1.34
C SER A 2 -27.34 -11.86 -1.56
N LYS A 3 -26.75 -12.43 -2.62
CA LYS A 3 -25.35 -12.13 -3.01
C LYS A 3 -25.12 -10.63 -3.24
N GLN A 4 -26.14 -9.90 -3.67
CA GLN A 4 -26.08 -8.45 -3.88
C GLN A 4 -25.98 -7.69 -2.54
N ASP A 5 -26.67 -8.15 -1.50
CA ASP A 5 -26.60 -7.55 -0.16
C ASP A 5 -25.21 -7.71 0.47
N GLU A 6 -24.54 -8.83 0.21
CA GLU A 6 -23.17 -9.07 0.67
C GLU A 6 -22.14 -8.15 0.00
N VAL A 7 -22.25 -7.96 -1.32
CA VAL A 7 -21.37 -7.06 -2.07
C VAL A 7 -21.58 -5.62 -1.58
N LYS A 8 -22.84 -5.19 -1.44
CA LYS A 8 -23.16 -3.85 -0.94
C LYS A 8 -22.54 -3.57 0.44
N LYS A 9 -22.63 -4.52 1.37
CA LYS A 9 -22.01 -4.40 2.71
C LYS A 9 -20.49 -4.29 2.65
N ARG A 10 -19.84 -5.02 1.75
CA ARG A 10 -18.38 -4.97 1.54
C ARG A 10 -17.94 -3.60 1.02
N ILE A 11 -18.69 -3.03 0.08
CA ILE A 11 -18.43 -1.70 -0.48
C ILE A 11 -18.63 -0.62 0.58
N GLU A 12 -19.74 -0.65 1.32
CA GLU A 12 -20.01 0.32 2.40
C GLU A 12 -18.92 0.26 3.49
N TYR A 13 -18.44 -0.94 3.83
CA TYR A 13 -17.35 -1.12 4.77
C TYR A 13 -16.02 -0.57 4.22
N TRP A 14 -15.72 -0.81 2.95
CA TRP A 14 -14.55 -0.27 2.25
C TRP A 14 -14.56 1.25 2.27
N GLU A 15 -15.65 1.88 1.82
CA GLU A 15 -15.80 3.34 1.76
C GLU A 15 -15.66 3.97 3.15
N ARG A 16 -16.32 3.40 4.16
CA ARG A 16 -16.25 3.88 5.54
C ARG A 16 -14.84 3.83 6.12
N ASN A 17 -14.04 2.85 5.71
CA ASN A 17 -12.70 2.64 6.23
C ASN A 17 -11.59 3.01 5.23
N ARG A 18 -11.93 3.61 4.09
CA ARG A 18 -11.00 3.85 2.97
C ARG A 18 -9.72 4.54 3.43
N ARG A 19 -9.83 5.60 4.24
CA ARG A 19 -8.67 6.31 4.79
C ARG A 19 -7.77 5.41 5.65
N LYS A 20 -8.35 4.52 6.46
CA LYS A 20 -7.59 3.59 7.30
C LYS A 20 -6.84 2.58 6.43
N TRP A 21 -7.49 2.07 5.39
CA TRP A 21 -6.87 1.14 4.44
C TRP A 21 -5.72 1.80 3.67
N TYR A 22 -5.90 3.02 3.17
CA TYR A 22 -4.84 3.76 2.49
C TYR A 22 -3.64 4.00 3.42
N ASN A 23 -3.88 4.41 4.66
CA ASN A 23 -2.82 4.56 5.66
C ASN A 23 -2.12 3.21 5.93
N PHE A 24 -2.89 2.12 6.06
CA PHE A 24 -2.33 0.78 6.26
C PHE A 24 -1.38 0.40 5.11
N TYR A 25 -1.80 0.57 3.86
CA TYR A 25 -0.95 0.26 2.70
C TYR A 25 0.26 1.18 2.59
N PHE A 26 0.10 2.46 2.95
CA PHE A 26 1.21 3.40 2.99
C PHE A 26 2.26 2.99 4.04
N PHE A 27 1.84 2.64 5.25
CA PHE A 27 2.75 2.15 6.30
C PHE A 27 3.38 0.80 5.95
N MET A 28 2.63 -0.09 5.29
CA MET A 28 3.20 -1.31 4.71
C MET A 28 4.31 -0.99 3.72
N GLY A 29 4.12 0.01 2.84
CA GLY A 29 5.14 0.46 1.91
C GLY A 29 6.35 1.11 2.58
N ILE A 30 6.17 1.82 3.71
CA ILE A 30 7.28 2.27 4.55
C ILE A 30 8.06 1.06 5.09
N GLY A 31 7.36 0.05 5.60
CA GLY A 31 7.99 -1.20 6.06
C GLY A 31 8.77 -1.90 4.96
N ILE A 32 8.21 -2.03 3.76
CA ILE A 32 8.90 -2.58 2.58
C ILE A 32 10.14 -1.76 2.24
N ASN A 33 10.05 -0.43 2.25
CA ASN A 33 11.20 0.43 1.99
C ASN A 33 12.32 0.22 3.02
N PHE A 34 11.98 0.07 4.31
CA PHE A 34 12.97 -0.29 5.33
C PHE A 34 13.56 -1.68 5.12
N LEU A 35 12.76 -2.68 4.79
CA LEU A 35 13.26 -4.03 4.49
C LEU A 35 14.24 -4.00 3.31
N LEU A 36 13.93 -3.26 2.24
CA LEU A 36 14.83 -3.08 1.10
C LEU A 36 16.12 -2.38 1.49
N TYR A 37 16.07 -1.41 2.40
CA TYR A 37 17.27 -0.73 2.90
C TYR A 37 18.18 -1.66 3.73
N PHE A 38 17.60 -2.50 4.59
CA PHE A 38 18.37 -3.32 5.54
C PHE A 38 18.81 -4.70 4.99
N THR A 39 18.25 -5.19 3.88
CA THR A 39 18.51 -6.54 3.34
C THR A 39 19.80 -6.64 2.50
N LYS A 40 20.93 -6.10 2.95
CA LYS A 40 22.21 -6.21 2.22
C LYS A 40 22.71 -7.68 2.15
N PRO A 41 23.29 -8.14 1.02
CA PRO A 41 23.69 -7.40 -0.18
C PRO A 41 22.59 -7.23 -1.26
N TRP A 42 21.42 -7.83 -1.07
CA TRP A 42 20.29 -7.79 -2.01
C TRP A 42 19.44 -6.51 -1.90
N GLY A 43 19.71 -5.72 -0.86
CA GLY A 43 19.01 -4.51 -0.52
C GLY A 43 19.34 -3.36 -1.46
N PHE A 44 18.34 -2.52 -1.70
CA PHE A 44 18.48 -1.33 -2.52
C PHE A 44 18.80 -0.13 -1.62
N ASP A 45 20.02 0.40 -1.75
CA ASP A 45 20.51 1.53 -0.96
C ASP A 45 20.70 2.78 -1.84
N PRO A 46 19.62 3.54 -2.11
CA PRO A 46 19.71 4.80 -2.84
C PRO A 46 20.29 5.94 -2.00
N SER A 47 20.67 5.71 -0.73
CA SER A 47 21.15 6.74 0.19
C SER A 47 22.52 7.33 -0.19
N GLY A 48 23.21 6.74 -1.18
CA GLY A 48 24.37 7.37 -1.82
C GLY A 48 24.07 8.75 -2.42
N SER A 49 22.78 9.07 -2.63
CA SER A 49 22.31 10.42 -2.92
C SER A 49 21.05 10.75 -2.11
N ILE A 50 21.06 11.90 -1.43
CA ILE A 50 19.91 12.39 -0.64
C ILE A 50 18.65 12.51 -1.51
N LEU A 51 18.80 12.93 -2.78
CA LEU A 51 17.68 13.05 -3.71
C LEU A 51 17.06 11.69 -4.03
N TRP A 52 17.89 10.69 -4.31
CA TRP A 52 17.40 9.34 -4.60
C TRP A 52 16.83 8.68 -3.35
N GLY A 53 17.49 8.81 -2.19
CA GLY A 53 16.95 8.34 -0.91
C GLY A 53 15.57 8.93 -0.60
N SER A 54 15.38 10.23 -0.82
CA SER A 54 14.10 10.90 -0.63
C SER A 54 13.04 10.46 -1.64
N PHE A 55 13.42 10.33 -2.92
CA PHE A 55 12.52 9.89 -3.98
C PHE A 55 11.98 8.49 -3.69
N TYR A 56 12.84 7.51 -3.43
CA TYR A 56 12.41 6.14 -3.14
C TYR A 56 11.70 6.02 -1.78
N GLY A 57 12.11 6.82 -0.79
CA GLY A 57 11.46 6.89 0.51
C GLY A 57 9.99 7.34 0.44
N ILE A 58 9.60 8.07 -0.61
CA ILE A 58 8.20 8.48 -0.84
C ILE A 58 7.53 7.60 -1.90
N ALA A 59 8.24 7.31 -3.00
CA ALA A 59 7.70 6.56 -4.13
C ALA A 59 7.26 5.15 -3.73
N ILE A 60 8.06 4.42 -2.94
CA ILE A 60 7.73 3.05 -2.53
C ILE A 60 6.46 3.01 -1.67
N PRO A 61 6.31 3.85 -0.62
CA PRO A 61 5.05 3.97 0.11
C PRO A 61 3.84 4.32 -0.75
N LEU A 62 3.97 5.28 -1.67
CA LEU A 62 2.86 5.69 -2.54
C LEU A 62 2.45 4.61 -3.53
N ILE A 63 3.42 3.93 -4.16
CA ILE A 63 3.16 2.81 -5.07
C ILE A 63 2.49 1.67 -4.32
N THR A 64 2.98 1.34 -3.12
CA THR A 64 2.38 0.29 -2.28
C THR A 64 0.95 0.66 -1.87
N MET A 65 0.72 1.93 -1.54
CA MET A 65 -0.62 2.44 -1.24
C MET A 65 -1.58 2.24 -2.42
N PHE A 66 -1.16 2.63 -3.61
CA PHE A 66 -1.99 2.52 -4.81
C PHE A 66 -2.25 1.06 -5.21
N LEU A 67 -1.20 0.23 -5.25
CA LEU A 67 -1.33 -1.19 -5.57
C LEU A 67 -2.17 -1.94 -4.51
N GLY A 68 -1.96 -1.66 -3.23
CA GLY A 68 -2.72 -2.25 -2.14
C GLY A 68 -4.20 -1.90 -2.21
N ALA A 69 -4.53 -0.63 -2.50
CA ALA A 69 -5.91 -0.20 -2.71
C ALA A 69 -6.53 -0.89 -3.93
N TYR A 70 -5.83 -0.91 -5.07
CA TYR A 70 -6.29 -1.56 -6.30
C TYR A 70 -6.57 -3.05 -6.11
N ILE A 71 -5.65 -3.78 -5.46
CA ILE A 71 -5.81 -5.21 -5.18
C ILE A 71 -7.00 -5.44 -4.23
N HIS A 72 -7.16 -4.61 -3.20
CA HIS A 72 -8.29 -4.75 -2.27
C HIS A 72 -9.63 -4.50 -2.97
N GLU A 73 -9.73 -3.47 -3.81
CA GLU A 73 -10.93 -3.22 -4.62
C GLU A 73 -11.27 -4.41 -5.52
N LYS A 74 -10.26 -4.99 -6.20
CA LYS A 74 -10.44 -6.21 -6.99
C LYS A 74 -10.90 -7.42 -6.18
N ILE A 75 -10.39 -7.61 -4.96
CA ILE A 75 -10.82 -8.69 -4.07
C ILE A 75 -12.29 -8.50 -3.62
N LEU A 76 -12.72 -7.26 -3.44
CA LEU A 76 -14.11 -6.94 -3.08
C LEU A 76 -15.08 -7.06 -4.26
N GLY A 77 -14.56 -7.23 -5.48
CA GLY A 77 -15.37 -7.30 -6.71
C GLY A 77 -15.82 -5.94 -7.22
N LEU A 78 -15.08 -4.88 -6.87
CA LEU A 78 -15.18 -3.52 -7.42
C LEU A 78 -14.32 -3.39 -8.70
#